data_AF-M0LV39-F1
#
_entry.id   AF-M0LV39-F1
#
_cell.length_a   1.000
_cell.length_b   1.000
_cell.length_c   1.000
_cell.angle_alpha   90.00
_cell.angle_beta   90.00
_cell.angle_gamma   90.00
#
_symmetry.space_group_name_H-M   'P 1'
#
loop_
_entity.id
_entity.type
_entity.pdbx_description
1 polymer ?
#
loop_
_entity_poly.entity_id
_entity_poly.type
_entity_poly.pdbx_seq_one_letter_code
_entity_poly.pdbx_strand_id
1 'polypeptide(L)'
;MTLPDPTDVIAPRGDDLPYETSDFLQEMMEGAYPDGVVLDYHGLKLYSRCQYENGVRVYDVYTADENYVETVNLNAFRTITEVEQFLDEIVAYDPTDRDEWVSSR
;
A
#
# COMPACT_ATOMS: atom_id res chain seq x y z
N MET A 1 -16.15 10.14 -1.29
CA MET A 1 -15.17 11.04 -0.64
C MET A 1 -14.04 11.19 -1.63
N THR A 2 -13.69 12.41 -2.03
CA THR A 2 -12.46 12.66 -2.81
C THR A 2 -11.27 12.37 -1.91
N LEU A 3 -10.36 11.51 -2.38
CA LEU A 3 -9.09 11.26 -1.72
C LEU A 3 -8.36 12.60 -1.52
N PRO A 4 -7.76 12.85 -0.35
CA PRO A 4 -6.86 13.99 -0.20
C PRO A 4 -5.70 13.83 -1.20
N ASP A 5 -5.31 14.92 -1.85
CA ASP A 5 -4.14 14.92 -2.72
C ASP A 5 -2.92 14.41 -1.93
N PRO A 6 -2.18 13.41 -2.45
CA PRO A 6 -1.00 12.90 -1.79
C PRO A 6 0.02 14.01 -1.56
N THR A 7 0.58 14.06 -0.36
CA THR A 7 1.66 15.02 -0.06
C THR A 7 2.93 14.62 -0.80
N ASP A 8 3.14 13.31 -0.96
CA ASP A 8 4.27 12.73 -1.68
C ASP A 8 3.81 11.42 -2.35
N VAL A 9 4.17 11.21 -3.62
CA VAL A 9 3.89 9.98 -4.37
C VAL A 9 5.21 9.30 -4.68
N ILE A 10 5.44 8.18 -4.03
CA ILE A 10 6.65 7.39 -4.18
C ILE A 10 6.31 6.20 -5.07
N ALA A 11 6.92 6.17 -6.25
CA ALA A 11 6.74 5.10 -7.22
C ALA A 11 8.08 4.36 -7.39
N PRO A 12 8.12 3.03 -7.23
CA PRO A 12 9.25 2.20 -7.60
C PRO A 12 9.30 2.16 -9.12
N ARG A 13 9.89 3.18 -9.74
CA ARG A 13 10.12 3.22 -11.18
C ARG A 13 11.55 2.82 -11.49
N GLY A 14 11.66 1.65 -12.13
CA GLY A 14 12.69 1.14 -13.03
C GLY A 14 14.09 1.78 -13.05
N ASP A 15 15.08 0.92 -12.83
CA ASP A 15 16.50 0.97 -13.23
C ASP A 15 17.39 2.18 -12.83
N ASP A 16 16.86 3.35 -12.45
CA ASP A 16 17.69 4.56 -12.22
C ASP A 16 17.43 5.29 -10.89
N LEU A 17 16.69 4.67 -9.95
CA LEU A 17 16.56 5.13 -8.56
C LEU A 17 17.03 4.04 -7.58
N PRO A 18 17.74 4.39 -6.49
CA PRO A 18 18.39 3.43 -5.59
C PRO A 18 17.45 2.74 -4.59
N TYR A 19 16.13 2.85 -4.75
CA TYR A 19 15.17 2.36 -3.76
C TYR A 19 14.47 1.12 -4.27
N GLU A 20 14.88 -0.04 -3.75
CA GLU A 20 14.15 -1.28 -3.92
C GLU A 20 12.82 -1.17 -3.17
N THR A 21 11.73 -1.69 -3.76
CA THR A 21 10.41 -1.68 -3.15
C THR A 21 10.41 -2.25 -1.73
N SER A 22 11.23 -3.27 -1.50
CA SER A 22 11.39 -3.91 -0.19
C SER A 22 11.97 -2.97 0.86
N ASP A 23 12.94 -2.10 0.49
CA ASP A 23 13.55 -1.10 1.38
C ASP A 23 12.50 -0.05 1.77
N PHE A 24 11.67 0.37 0.82
CA PHE A 24 10.59 1.30 1.07
C PHE A 24 9.47 0.72 1.95
N LEU A 25 9.07 -0.53 1.71
CA LEU A 25 8.11 -1.26 2.54
C LEU A 25 8.66 -1.43 3.97
N GLN A 26 9.97 -1.64 4.11
CA GLN A 26 10.64 -1.70 5.39
C GLN A 26 10.52 -0.36 6.14
N GLU A 27 10.87 0.75 5.47
CA GLU A 27 10.75 2.10 6.04
C GLU A 27 9.29 2.42 6.42
N MET A 28 8.29 1.95 5.64
CA MET A 28 6.87 2.07 6.01
C MET A 28 6.50 1.26 7.25
N MET A 29 7.00 0.03 7.39
CA MET A 29 6.81 -0.77 8.61
C MET A 29 7.48 -0.12 9.82
N GLU A 30 8.65 0.50 9.63
CA GLU A 30 9.35 1.26 10.67
C GLU A 30 8.69 2.61 10.97
N GLY A 31 7.71 3.02 10.16
CA GLY A 31 6.99 4.27 10.33
C GLY A 31 7.83 5.50 9.97
N ALA A 32 8.73 5.37 9.01
CA ALA A 32 9.50 6.50 8.47
C ALA A 32 8.61 7.56 7.84
N TYR A 33 7.45 7.16 7.29
CA TYR A 33 6.58 8.03 6.49
C TYR A 33 5.39 8.60 7.27
N PRO A 34 5.21 9.94 7.34
CA PRO A 34 4.05 10.55 7.97
C PRO A 34 2.75 10.28 7.19
N ASP A 35 1.61 10.68 7.77
CA ASP A 35 0.28 10.60 7.14
C ASP A 35 0.25 11.33 5.78
N GLY A 36 -0.36 10.72 4.76
CA GLY A 36 -0.51 11.33 3.43
C GLY A 36 0.58 10.99 2.41
N VAL A 37 1.40 9.98 2.68
CA VAL A 37 2.35 9.40 1.70
C VAL A 37 1.64 8.32 0.90
N VAL A 38 1.83 8.33 -0.42
CA VAL A 38 1.25 7.33 -1.33
C VAL A 38 2.33 6.53 -2.02
N LEU A 39 2.24 5.21 -1.90
CA LEU A 39 3.06 4.27 -2.64
C LEU A 39 2.31 3.77 -3.86
N ASP A 40 2.87 3.98 -5.05
CA ASP A 40 2.41 3.30 -6.26
C ASP A 40 3.10 1.93 -6.35
N TYR A 41 2.38 0.81 -6.36
CA TYR A 41 2.96 -0.53 -6.45
C TYR A 41 2.27 -1.33 -7.55
N HIS A 42 2.93 -1.51 -8.70
CA HIS A 42 2.39 -2.31 -9.81
C HIS A 42 0.93 -2.00 -10.19
N GLY A 43 0.50 -0.74 -10.08
CA GLY A 43 -0.89 -0.32 -10.33
C GLY A 43 -1.80 -0.32 -9.10
N LEU A 44 -1.26 -0.52 -7.90
CA LEU A 44 -1.91 -0.23 -6.62
C LEU A 44 -1.40 1.11 -6.08
N LYS A 45 -2.21 1.79 -5.28
CA LYS A 45 -1.85 3.00 -4.53
C LYS A 45 -2.09 2.77 -3.04
N LEU A 46 -1.04 2.69 -2.23
CA LEU A 46 -1.17 2.54 -0.79
C LEU A 46 -1.05 3.91 -0.13
N TYR A 47 -2.10 4.38 0.53
CA TYR A 47 -2.13 5.65 1.25
C TYR A 47 -1.81 5.41 2.73
N SER A 48 -0.74 6.03 3.24
CA SER A 48 -0.41 5.99 4.66
C SER A 48 -1.46 6.76 5.45
N ARG A 49 -2.07 6.08 6.43
CA ARG A 49 -3.05 6.68 7.33
C ARG A 49 -2.76 6.33 8.77
N CYS A 50 -2.52 7.36 9.58
CA CYS A 50 -2.33 7.17 11.01
C CYS A 50 -3.69 7.13 11.71
N GLN A 51 -4.10 5.99 12.26
CA GLN A 51 -5.23 5.98 13.19
C GLN A 51 -4.76 6.52 14.55
N TYR A 52 -4.96 7.83 14.74
CA TYR A 52 -4.57 8.58 15.94
C TYR A 52 -5.12 8.00 17.25
N GLU A 53 -6.20 7.20 17.21
CA GLU A 53 -6.79 6.60 18.41
C GLU A 53 -5.92 5.50 19.06
N ASN A 54 -5.07 4.80 18.29
CA ASN A 54 -4.23 3.71 18.82
C ASN A 54 -2.74 3.82 18.43
N GLY A 55 -2.36 4.85 17.67
CA GLY A 55 -0.99 4.99 17.13
C GLY A 55 -0.62 3.90 16.12
N VAL A 56 -1.59 3.11 15.67
CA VAL A 56 -1.40 2.06 14.68
C VAL A 56 -1.41 2.71 13.30
N ARG A 57 -0.33 2.51 12.56
CA ARG A 57 -0.24 2.93 11.15
C ARG A 57 -0.92 1.87 10.30
N VAL A 58 -1.96 2.31 9.61
CA VAL A 58 -2.67 1.51 8.63
C VAL A 58 -2.52 2.16 7.27
N TYR A 59 -2.74 1.38 6.23
CA TYR A 59 -2.54 1.81 4.86
C TYR A 59 -3.79 1.48 4.07
N ASP A 60 -4.41 2.50 3.50
CA ASP A 60 -5.58 2.31 2.64
C ASP A 60 -5.07 1.96 1.23
N VAL A 61 -5.40 0.74 0.76
CA VAL A 61 -5.00 0.25 -0.55
C VAL A 61 -6.05 0.61 -1.57
N TYR A 62 -5.61 1.24 -2.67
CA TYR A 62 -6.42 1.61 -3.80
C TYR A 62 -5.87 0.98 -5.08
N THR A 63 -6.71 0.87 -6.10
CA THR A 63 -6.29 0.54 -7.46
C THR A 63 -5.74 1.78 -8.18
N ALA A 64 -5.16 1.58 -9.37
CA ALA A 64 -4.67 2.66 -10.23
C ALA A 64 -5.77 3.69 -10.55
N ASP A 65 -6.99 3.19 -10.74
CA ASP A 65 -8.24 3.96 -10.95
C ASP A 65 -8.82 4.56 -9.66
N GLU A 66 -8.08 4.54 -8.56
CA GLU A 66 -8.47 5.13 -7.27
C GLU A 66 -9.71 4.47 -6.63
N ASN A 67 -10.02 3.23 -7.02
CA ASN A 67 -11.02 2.43 -6.32
C ASN A 67 -10.41 1.85 -5.05
N TYR A 68 -11.09 2.08 -3.93
CA TYR A 68 -10.70 1.53 -2.62
C TYR A 68 -10.81 0.00 -2.62
N VAL A 69 -9.73 -0.67 -2.24
CA VAL A 69 -9.66 -2.13 -2.08
C VAL A 69 -9.93 -2.47 -0.61
N GLU A 70 -8.98 -2.16 0.28
CA GLU A 70 -9.06 -2.46 1.71
C GLU A 70 -8.04 -1.64 2.53
N THR A 71 -8.29 -1.52 3.84
CA THR A 71 -7.33 -0.96 4.80
C THR A 71 -6.48 -2.08 5.39
N VAL A 72 -5.17 -1.95 5.30
CA VAL A 72 -4.20 -2.97 5.70
C VAL A 72 -3.31 -2.42 6.81
N ASN A 73 -3.15 -3.18 7.89
CA ASN A 73 -2.16 -2.89 8.91
C ASN A 73 -0.83 -3.55 8.54
N LEU A 74 0.13 -2.79 8.01
CA LEU A 74 1.44 -3.34 7.68
C LEU A 74 2.19 -3.89 8.91
N ASN A 75 1.92 -3.38 10.12
CA ASN A 75 2.48 -3.93 11.37
C ASN A 75 1.92 -5.31 11.74
N ALA A 76 0.85 -5.78 11.07
CA ALA A 76 0.33 -7.13 11.27
C ALA A 76 1.21 -8.19 10.58
N PHE A 77 2.00 -7.79 9.59
CA PHE A 77 2.93 -8.67 8.90
C PHE A 77 4.24 -8.77 9.67
N ARG A 78 4.89 -9.95 9.65
CA ARG A 78 6.16 -10.15 10.36
C ARG A 78 7.37 -9.82 9.48
N THR A 79 7.20 -9.91 8.16
CA THR A 79 8.27 -9.73 7.19
C THR A 79 7.80 -8.94 5.98
N ILE A 80 8.73 -8.21 5.37
CA ILE A 80 8.49 -7.45 4.12
C ILE A 80 8.01 -8.39 3.00
N THR A 81 8.57 -9.60 2.93
CA THR A 81 8.18 -10.60 1.93
C THR A 81 6.72 -11.03 2.05
N GLU A 82 6.11 -11.01 3.24
CA GLU A 82 4.67 -11.26 3.39
C GLU A 82 3.84 -10.08 2.87
N VAL A 83 4.32 -8.85 3.06
CA VAL A 83 3.68 -7.64 2.51
C VAL A 83 3.76 -7.66 0.98
N GLU A 84 4.93 -7.95 0.43
CA GLU A 84 5.13 -8.06 -1.03
C GLU A 84 4.24 -9.15 -1.63
N GLN A 85 4.21 -10.34 -1.03
CA GLN A 85 3.32 -11.42 -1.50
C GLN A 85 1.85 -11.01 -1.44
N PHE A 86 1.42 -10.33 -0.38
CA PHE A 86 0.05 -9.85 -0.26
C PHE A 86 -0.30 -8.82 -1.34
N LEU A 87 0.60 -7.87 -1.61
CA LEU A 87 0.41 -6.88 -2.66
C LEU A 87 0.45 -7.51 -4.06
N ASP A 88 1.36 -8.45 -4.30
CA ASP A 88 1.45 -9.20 -5.56
C ASP A 88 0.20 -10.06 -5.77
N GLU A 89 -0.38 -10.63 -4.70
CA GLU A 89 -1.65 -11.35 -4.75
C GLU A 89 -2.79 -10.43 -5.20
N ILE A 90 -2.90 -9.22 -4.65
CA ILE A 90 -3.89 -8.23 -5.07
C ILE A 90 -3.66 -7.79 -6.53
N VAL A 91 -2.41 -7.66 -6.96
CA VAL A 91 -2.09 -7.29 -8.36
C VAL A 91 -2.42 -8.44 -9.31
N ALA A 92 -2.14 -9.69 -8.92
CA ALA A 92 -2.38 -10.88 -9.72
C ALA A 92 -3.88 -11.19 -9.85
N TYR A 93 -4.65 -10.96 -8.79
CA TYR A 93 -6.11 -10.94 -8.83
C TYR A 93 -6.57 -9.56 -9.23
N ASP A 94 -6.51 -9.27 -10.54
CA ASP A 94 -6.92 -7.99 -11.16
C ASP A 94 -7.99 -7.27 -10.31
N PRO A 95 -7.62 -6.18 -9.61
CA PRO A 95 -8.47 -5.63 -8.54
C PRO A 95 -9.70 -4.88 -9.08
N THR A 96 -9.87 -4.87 -10.41
CA THR A 96 -11.11 -4.46 -11.09
C THR A 96 -12.22 -5.50 -10.89
N ASP A 97 -11.88 -6.77 -10.60
CA ASP A 97 -12.80 -7.84 -10.22
C ASP A 97 -12.83 -8.07 -8.70
N ARG A 98 -13.23 -7.01 -7.98
CA ARG A 98 -13.35 -6.99 -6.51
C ARG A 98 -14.24 -8.11 -5.95
N ASP A 99 -15.22 -8.59 -6.72
CA ASP A 99 -16.16 -9.64 -6.29
C ASP A 99 -15.44 -10.98 -6.12
N GLU A 100 -14.45 -11.30 -6.98
CA GLU A 100 -13.59 -12.47 -6.80
C GLU A 100 -12.65 -12.33 -5.60
N TRP A 101 -12.00 -11.18 -5.41
CA TRP A 101 -11.06 -10.97 -4.29
C TRP A 101 -11.71 -11.12 -2.91
N VAL A 102 -12.89 -10.52 -2.71
CA VAL A 102 -13.61 -10.61 -1.42
C VAL A 102 -14.17 -12.02 -1.20
N SER A 103 -14.46 -12.76 -2.27
CA SER A 103 -15.01 -14.11 -2.19
C SER A 103 -13.95 -15.21 -2.02
N SER A 104 -12.67 -14.91 -2.27
CA SER A 104 -11.56 -15.87 -2.14
C SER A 104 -10.94 -15.92 -0.74
N ARG A 105 -11.38 -15.05 0.17
CA ARG A 105 -10.84 -14.85 1.52
C ARG A 105 -11.79 -15.33 2.61
#